data_AF-A0AAU2A2S0-F1
#
_entry.id   AF-A0AAU2A2S0-F1
#
_cell.length_a   1.000
_cell.length_b   1.000
_cell.length_c   1.000
_cell.angle_alpha   90.00
_cell.angle_beta   90.00
_cell.angle_gamma   90.00
#
_symmetry.space_group_name_H-M   'P 1'
#
loop_
_entity.id
_entity.type
_entity.pdbx_description
1 polymer ?
#
loop_
_entity_poly.entity_id
_entity_poly.type
_entity_poly.pdbx_seq_one_letter_code
_entity_poly.pdbx_strand_id
1 'polypeptide(L)'
;MISTLRASVENASALLQAFDFDKVRCNDRSALTALVLLGLEPGEPWDTATNPRLGVTEVMGVIAEKWGKEYAPNSRETFRKQTLHQFVDAGFAEHNSDAPEGRAVNSSKNNYRIAPAALSVVRLFGTRGFQDALDAWIAEAPTQQAAYKATREMQMLPVTLPDGSLFSLSPGGQNPLIRNRDCQVPGVTGLLMLVS
;
A
#
# COMPACT_ATOMS: atom_id res chain seq x y z
N MET A 1 -22.80 11.62 -17.52
CA MET A 1 -23.43 10.30 -17.78
C MET A 1 -23.57 9.61 -16.45
N ILE A 2 -24.76 9.11 -16.10
CA ILE A 2 -24.98 8.46 -14.81
C ILE A 2 -24.45 7.03 -14.91
N SER A 3 -23.53 6.64 -14.02
CA SER A 3 -23.09 5.24 -13.92
C SER A 3 -24.28 4.35 -13.56
N THR A 4 -24.42 3.21 -14.22
CA THR A 4 -25.44 2.21 -13.85
C THR A 4 -24.98 1.30 -12.71
N LEU A 5 -23.69 1.31 -12.39
CA LEU A 5 -23.10 0.50 -11.32
C LEU A 5 -23.06 1.29 -10.01
N ARG A 6 -23.01 0.57 -8.90
CA ARG A 6 -22.94 1.13 -7.55
C ARG A 6 -21.77 0.53 -6.80
N ALA A 7 -21.24 1.26 -5.82
CA ALA A 7 -20.17 0.82 -4.95
C ALA A 7 -20.61 -0.43 -4.19
N SER A 8 -20.02 -1.57 -4.53
CA SER A 8 -20.21 -2.86 -3.86
C SER A 8 -18.90 -3.66 -3.97
N VAL A 9 -18.73 -4.65 -3.10
CA VAL A 9 -17.54 -5.52 -3.13
C VAL A 9 -17.40 -6.21 -4.49
N GLU A 10 -18.50 -6.71 -5.04
CA GLU A 10 -18.52 -7.38 -6.34
C GLU A 10 -18.10 -6.45 -7.48
N ASN A 11 -18.66 -5.24 -7.51
CA ASN A 11 -18.34 -4.25 -8.54
C ASN A 11 -16.90 -3.74 -8.41
N ALA A 12 -16.40 -3.58 -7.18
CA ALA A 12 -15.00 -3.24 -6.93
C ALA A 12 -14.04 -4.35 -7.35
N SER A 13 -14.38 -5.62 -7.10
CA SER A 13 -13.60 -6.76 -7.60
C SER A 13 -13.61 -6.82 -9.12
N ALA A 14 -14.74 -6.54 -9.78
CA ALA A 14 -14.83 -6.46 -11.23
C ALA A 14 -14.00 -5.29 -11.81
N LEU A 15 -14.01 -4.14 -11.14
CA LEU A 15 -13.16 -3.00 -11.47
C LEU A 15 -11.69 -3.39 -11.39
N LEU A 16 -11.24 -4.00 -10.29
CA LEU A 16 -9.85 -4.44 -10.15
C LEU A 16 -9.45 -5.45 -11.24
N GLN A 17 -10.33 -6.36 -11.63
CA GLN A 17 -10.07 -7.26 -12.76
C GLN A 17 -9.93 -6.50 -14.09
N ALA A 18 -10.70 -5.43 -14.30
CA ALA A 18 -10.59 -4.59 -15.49
C ALA A 18 -9.24 -3.84 -15.54
N PHE A 19 -8.69 -3.47 -14.38
CA PHE A 19 -7.32 -2.92 -14.26
C PHE A 19 -6.21 -3.99 -14.30
N ASP A 20 -6.52 -5.20 -14.79
CA ASP A 20 -5.58 -6.32 -14.96
C ASP A 20 -4.96 -6.85 -13.66
N PHE A 21 -5.63 -6.68 -12.52
CA PHE A 21 -5.20 -7.32 -11.27
C PHE A 21 -5.52 -8.82 -11.29
N ASP A 22 -4.55 -9.66 -10.89
CA ASP A 22 -4.76 -11.10 -10.76
C ASP A 22 -5.93 -11.48 -9.83
N LYS A 23 -6.58 -12.62 -10.09
CA LYS A 23 -7.73 -13.11 -9.30
C LYS A 23 -7.46 -13.21 -7.80
N VAL A 24 -6.24 -13.55 -7.40
CA VAL A 24 -5.81 -13.62 -5.98
C VAL A 24 -5.90 -12.24 -5.30
N ARG A 25 -5.75 -11.17 -6.08
CA ARG A 25 -5.73 -9.76 -5.67
C ARG A 25 -7.09 -9.09 -5.82
N CYS A 26 -8.08 -9.81 -6.33
CA CYS A 26 -9.49 -9.38 -6.45
C CYS A 26 -10.37 -9.97 -5.34
N ASN A 27 -9.78 -10.23 -4.18
CA ASN A 27 -10.50 -10.68 -2.99
C ASN A 27 -11.21 -9.52 -2.28
N ASP A 28 -12.16 -9.84 -1.40
CA ASP A 28 -12.93 -8.85 -0.64
C ASP A 28 -12.07 -7.78 0.04
N ARG A 29 -10.92 -8.18 0.61
CA ARG A 29 -10.02 -7.24 1.29
C ARG A 29 -9.54 -6.16 0.32
N SER A 30 -9.14 -6.56 -0.88
CA SER A 30 -8.58 -5.65 -1.87
C SER A 30 -9.68 -4.78 -2.49
N ALA A 31 -10.85 -5.35 -2.75
CA ALA A 31 -12.04 -4.61 -3.18
C ALA A 31 -12.45 -3.54 -2.15
N LEU A 32 -12.56 -3.91 -0.87
CA LEU A 32 -12.88 -2.99 0.22
C LEU A 32 -11.80 -1.91 0.40
N THR A 33 -10.53 -2.29 0.28
CA THR A 33 -9.43 -1.32 0.33
C THR A 33 -9.53 -0.30 -0.80
N ALA A 34 -9.83 -0.74 -2.03
CA ALA A 34 -10.01 0.16 -3.16
C ALA A 34 -11.20 1.11 -2.93
N LEU A 35 -12.34 0.60 -2.49
CA LEU A 35 -13.54 1.40 -2.19
C LEU A 35 -13.26 2.50 -1.15
N VAL A 36 -12.52 2.16 -0.10
CA VAL A 36 -12.14 3.10 0.96
C VAL A 36 -11.15 4.16 0.46
N LEU A 37 -10.18 3.78 -0.36
CA LEU A 37 -9.25 4.73 -0.99
C LEU A 37 -9.93 5.62 -2.05
N LEU A 38 -11.05 5.18 -2.61
CA LEU A 38 -11.95 5.97 -3.46
C LEU A 38 -12.94 6.80 -2.63
N GLY A 39 -12.93 6.66 -1.30
CA GLY A 39 -13.88 7.28 -0.39
C GLY A 39 -15.34 7.05 -0.77
N LEU A 40 -15.65 5.85 -1.26
CA LEU A 40 -17.01 5.43 -1.61
C LEU A 40 -17.62 4.62 -0.46
N GLU A 41 -18.86 4.96 -0.13
CA GLU A 41 -19.72 4.21 0.79
C GLU A 41 -20.59 3.18 0.02
N PRO A 42 -21.16 2.18 0.72
CA PRO A 42 -22.00 1.18 0.08
C PRO A 42 -23.16 1.80 -0.71
N GLY A 43 -23.28 1.45 -1.98
CA GLY A 43 -24.37 1.92 -2.84
C GLY A 43 -24.15 3.31 -3.46
N GLU A 44 -23.02 3.97 -3.21
CA GLU A 44 -22.71 5.23 -3.90
C GLU A 44 -22.39 5.03 -5.39
N PRO A 45 -22.65 6.03 -6.24
CA PRO A 45 -22.26 5.97 -7.65
C PRO A 45 -20.75 6.16 -7.81
N TRP A 46 -20.17 5.54 -8.83
CA TRP A 46 -18.71 5.61 -9.03
C TRP A 46 -18.19 7.00 -9.42
N ASP A 47 -19.05 7.87 -9.98
CA ASP A 47 -18.67 9.24 -10.33
C ASP A 47 -18.43 10.16 -9.12
N THR A 48 -18.96 9.79 -7.93
CA THR A 48 -18.71 10.53 -6.68
C THR A 48 -17.40 10.13 -6.00
N ALA A 49 -16.66 9.16 -6.57
CA ALA A 49 -15.39 8.71 -6.02
C ALA A 49 -14.46 9.91 -5.72
N THR A 50 -14.02 9.96 -4.47
CA THR A 50 -13.08 10.95 -3.95
C THR A 50 -11.66 10.38 -3.97
N ASN A 51 -10.70 11.09 -3.38
CA ASN A 51 -9.31 10.63 -3.32
C ASN A 51 -8.65 10.96 -1.97
N PRO A 52 -9.19 10.44 -0.86
CA PRO A 52 -8.61 10.63 0.46
C PRO A 52 -7.21 10.02 0.53
N ARG A 53 -6.38 10.59 1.41
CA ARG A 53 -5.09 10.00 1.78
C ARG A 53 -5.27 9.28 3.09
N LEU A 54 -5.08 7.97 3.10
CA LEU A 54 -5.34 7.14 4.27
C LEU A 54 -4.14 6.26 4.61
N GLY A 55 -3.82 6.16 5.90
CA GLY A 55 -2.93 5.14 6.44
C GLY A 55 -3.61 3.78 6.54
N VAL A 56 -2.82 2.72 6.75
CA VAL A 56 -3.34 1.34 6.79
C VAL A 56 -4.37 1.14 7.92
N THR A 57 -4.13 1.72 9.09
CA THR A 57 -5.04 1.63 10.23
C THR A 57 -6.36 2.36 9.96
N GLU A 58 -6.31 3.51 9.30
CA GLU A 58 -7.50 4.27 8.90
C GLU A 58 -8.31 3.47 7.88
N VAL A 59 -7.65 2.86 6.88
CA VAL A 59 -8.33 1.97 5.92
C VAL A 59 -9.08 0.86 6.64
N MET A 60 -8.42 0.14 7.57
CA MET A 60 -9.07 -0.93 8.33
C MET A 60 -10.25 -0.42 9.17
N GLY A 61 -10.12 0.77 9.77
CA GLY A 61 -11.17 1.40 10.57
C GLY A 61 -12.40 1.77 9.72
N VAL A 62 -12.20 2.39 8.56
CA VAL A 62 -13.31 2.74 7.65
C VAL A 62 -13.99 1.49 7.10
N ILE A 63 -13.25 0.41 6.82
CA ILE A 63 -13.85 -0.87 6.42
C ILE A 63 -14.73 -1.44 7.52
N ALA A 64 -14.28 -1.41 8.78
CA ALA A 64 -15.08 -1.86 9.91
C ALA A 64 -16.36 -1.02 10.07
N GLU A 65 -16.23 0.32 10.01
CA GLU A 65 -17.34 1.25 10.24
C GLU A 65 -18.38 1.24 9.11
N LYS A 66 -17.95 1.31 7.85
CA LYS A 66 -18.82 1.52 6.69
C LYS A 66 -19.24 0.24 6.00
N TRP A 67 -18.41 -0.79 6.06
CA TRP A 67 -18.63 -2.06 5.36
C TRP A 67 -18.86 -3.23 6.31
N GLY A 68 -18.86 -2.99 7.63
CA GLY A 68 -19.16 -3.98 8.66
C GLY A 68 -18.15 -5.13 8.72
N LYS A 69 -16.95 -4.96 8.17
CA LYS A 69 -15.93 -6.02 8.11
C LYS A 69 -14.74 -5.68 9.00
N GLU A 70 -14.73 -6.27 10.19
CA GLU A 70 -13.63 -6.10 11.14
C GLU A 70 -12.44 -6.98 10.79
N TYR A 71 -11.25 -6.40 10.92
CA TYR A 71 -9.98 -7.09 10.73
C TYR A 71 -9.14 -6.97 11.99
N ALA A 72 -8.58 -8.10 12.44
CA ALA A 72 -7.69 -8.12 13.59
C ALA A 72 -6.43 -7.25 13.34
N PRO A 73 -5.85 -6.60 14.37
CA PRO A 73 -4.73 -5.67 14.21
C PRO A 73 -3.48 -6.26 13.51
N ASN A 74 -3.24 -7.56 13.67
CA ASN A 74 -2.16 -8.29 13.00
C ASN A 74 -2.32 -8.32 11.46
N SER A 75 -3.53 -8.11 10.95
CA SER A 75 -3.81 -8.04 9.51
C SER A 75 -3.25 -6.78 8.85
N ARG A 76 -2.83 -5.77 9.63
CA ARG A 76 -2.25 -4.53 9.10
C ARG A 76 -1.10 -4.79 8.12
N GLU A 77 -0.24 -5.75 8.45
CA GLU A 77 0.88 -6.11 7.57
C GLU A 77 0.41 -6.77 6.27
N THR A 78 -0.67 -7.53 6.34
CA THR A 78 -1.31 -8.14 5.18
C THR A 78 -1.90 -7.07 4.25
N PHE A 79 -2.63 -6.08 4.78
CA PHE A 79 -3.13 -4.95 3.98
C PHE A 79 -1.99 -4.20 3.30
N ARG A 80 -0.91 -3.92 4.03
CA ARG A 80 0.25 -3.21 3.50
C ARG A 80 0.94 -4.00 2.39
N LYS A 81 1.37 -5.24 2.65
CA LYS A 81 2.20 -6.03 1.73
C LYS A 81 1.43 -6.68 0.59
N GLN A 82 0.22 -7.16 0.86
CA GLN A 82 -0.54 -7.99 -0.07
C GLN A 82 -1.66 -7.25 -0.80
N THR A 83 -1.90 -5.98 -0.49
CA THR A 83 -2.93 -5.19 -1.18
C THR A 83 -2.35 -3.83 -1.59
N LEU A 84 -2.02 -2.98 -0.62
CA LEU A 84 -1.57 -1.60 -0.91
C LEU A 84 -0.26 -1.56 -1.69
N HIS A 85 0.72 -2.38 -1.34
CA HIS A 85 1.98 -2.42 -2.08
C HIS A 85 1.78 -2.84 -3.54
N GLN A 86 0.88 -3.80 -3.78
CA GLN A 86 0.56 -4.28 -5.12
C GLN A 86 -0.21 -3.23 -5.93
N PHE A 87 -1.10 -2.48 -5.29
CA PHE A 87 -1.80 -1.35 -5.93
C PHE A 87 -0.81 -0.28 -6.38
N VAL A 88 0.24 0.00 -5.58
CA VAL A 88 1.24 0.96 -6.02
C VAL A 88 2.18 0.40 -7.08
N ASP A 89 2.55 -0.89 -6.99
CA ASP A 89 3.38 -1.54 -8.01
C ASP A 89 2.69 -1.52 -9.40
N ALA A 90 1.37 -1.74 -9.42
CA ALA A 90 0.56 -1.63 -10.62
C ALA A 90 0.33 -0.18 -11.11
N GLY A 91 0.73 0.84 -10.34
CA GLY A 91 0.46 2.25 -10.65
C GLY A 91 -0.99 2.69 -10.37
N PHE A 92 -1.80 1.85 -9.72
CA PHE A 92 -3.19 2.15 -9.36
C PHE A 92 -3.29 3.08 -8.15
N ALA A 93 -2.36 2.96 -7.20
CA ALA A 93 -2.28 3.81 -6.01
C ALA A 93 -0.92 4.52 -5.92
N GLU A 94 -0.88 5.62 -5.18
CA GLU A 94 0.34 6.36 -4.85
C GLU A 94 0.62 6.23 -3.35
N HIS A 95 1.90 6.10 -2.99
CA HIS A 95 2.35 6.08 -1.61
C HIS A 95 2.99 7.44 -1.26
N ASN A 96 2.57 8.06 -0.15
CA ASN A 96 3.11 9.32 0.37
C ASN A 96 3.15 10.48 -0.65
N SER A 97 2.08 10.65 -1.42
CA SER A 97 1.93 11.75 -2.39
C SER A 97 2.10 13.16 -1.80
N ASP A 98 1.96 13.32 -0.48
CA ASP A 98 2.11 14.60 0.23
C ASP A 98 3.55 14.95 0.63
N ALA A 99 4.47 13.99 0.59
CA ALA A 99 5.84 14.15 1.05
C ALA A 99 6.83 13.76 -0.07
N PRO A 100 6.94 14.58 -1.13
CA PRO A 100 7.80 14.27 -2.28
C PRO A 100 9.28 14.21 -1.93
N GLU A 101 9.69 14.87 -0.84
CA GLU A 101 11.07 14.89 -0.31
C GLU A 101 11.49 13.58 0.40
N GLY A 102 10.55 12.64 0.54
CA GLY A 102 10.79 11.33 1.14
C GLY A 102 10.30 11.25 2.58
N ARG A 103 9.45 10.25 2.85
CA ARG A 103 9.03 9.87 4.21
C ARG A 103 9.63 8.51 4.56
N ALA A 104 10.15 8.39 5.78
CA ALA A 104 10.75 7.15 6.26
C ALA A 104 9.78 5.96 6.13
N VAL A 105 10.29 4.80 5.70
CA VAL A 105 9.50 3.58 5.46
C VAL A 105 8.72 3.12 6.71
N ASN A 106 9.25 3.37 7.91
CA ASN A 106 8.61 3.02 9.18
C ASN A 106 7.80 4.17 9.80
N SER A 107 7.56 5.25 9.07
CA SER A 107 6.78 6.38 9.58
C SER A 107 5.34 5.98 9.84
N SER A 108 4.82 6.36 11.01
CA SER A 108 3.39 6.25 11.31
C SER A 108 2.52 7.15 10.42
N LYS A 109 3.12 8.11 9.71
CA LYS A 109 2.44 9.04 8.80
C LYS A 109 2.32 8.51 7.37
N ASN A 110 2.73 7.27 7.10
CA ASN A 110 2.62 6.69 5.77
C ASN A 110 1.16 6.62 5.33
N ASN A 111 0.86 7.15 4.15
CA ASN A 111 -0.48 7.15 3.57
C ASN A 111 -0.46 6.70 2.11
N TYR A 112 -1.65 6.32 1.67
CA TYR A 112 -1.94 5.84 0.34
C TYR A 112 -3.13 6.61 -0.22
N ARG A 113 -3.16 6.80 -1.53
CA ARG A 113 -4.32 7.33 -2.27
C ARG A 113 -4.39 6.71 -3.65
N ILE A 114 -5.51 6.83 -4.35
CA ILE A 114 -5.60 6.39 -5.75
C ILE A 114 -4.84 7.36 -6.66
N ALA A 115 -4.12 6.82 -7.63
CA ALA A 115 -3.42 7.64 -8.62
C ALA A 115 -4.44 8.50 -9.40
N PRO A 116 -4.19 9.81 -9.62
CA PRO A 116 -5.15 10.69 -10.30
C PRO A 116 -5.58 10.20 -11.69
N ALA A 117 -4.66 9.57 -12.43
CA ALA A 117 -4.95 8.94 -13.71
C ALA A 117 -5.93 7.78 -13.56
N ALA A 118 -5.68 6.87 -12.62
CA ALA A 118 -6.57 5.75 -12.33
C ALA A 118 -7.95 6.23 -11.84
N LEU A 119 -7.99 7.22 -10.94
CA LEU A 119 -9.25 7.79 -10.43
C LEU A 119 -10.16 8.32 -11.56
N SER A 120 -9.56 8.96 -12.57
CA SER A 120 -10.30 9.51 -13.70
C SER A 120 -11.02 8.41 -14.50
N VAL A 121 -10.37 7.24 -14.64
CA VAL A 121 -10.96 6.05 -15.26
C VAL A 121 -12.02 5.42 -14.36
N VAL A 122 -11.75 5.29 -13.05
CA VAL A 122 -12.70 4.70 -12.09
C VAL A 122 -14.02 5.45 -12.04
N ARG A 123 -14.00 6.79 -12.11
CA ARG A 123 -15.23 7.61 -12.14
C ARG A 123 -16.14 7.34 -13.34
N LEU A 124 -15.58 6.76 -14.41
CA LEU A 124 -16.33 6.38 -15.60
C LEU A 124 -16.88 4.95 -15.51
N PHE A 125 -16.59 4.19 -14.45
CA PHE A 125 -16.99 2.80 -14.35
C PHE A 125 -18.51 2.63 -14.46
N GLY A 126 -18.95 1.71 -15.32
CA GLY A 126 -20.37 1.50 -15.63
C GLY A 126 -20.96 2.53 -16.62
N THR A 127 -20.14 3.38 -17.23
CA THR A 127 -20.55 4.25 -18.35
C THR A 127 -20.01 3.73 -19.68
N ARG A 128 -20.57 4.21 -20.80
CA ARG A 128 -20.09 3.83 -22.15
C ARG A 128 -18.64 4.23 -22.43
N GLY A 129 -18.15 5.29 -21.78
CA GLY A 129 -16.77 5.78 -21.95
C GLY A 129 -15.75 5.08 -21.06
N PHE A 130 -16.15 4.12 -20.25
CA PHE A 130 -15.22 3.40 -19.36
C PHE A 130 -14.13 2.67 -20.14
N GLN A 131 -14.53 1.91 -21.16
CA GLN A 131 -13.61 1.04 -21.89
C GLN A 131 -12.54 1.86 -22.62
N ASP A 132 -12.94 2.90 -23.37
CA ASP A 132 -11.99 3.80 -24.03
C ASP A 132 -11.00 4.45 -23.04
N ALA A 133 -11.48 4.88 -21.87
CA ALA A 133 -10.63 5.47 -20.85
C ALA A 133 -9.66 4.45 -20.22
N LEU A 134 -10.12 3.21 -20.03
CA LEU A 134 -9.31 2.11 -19.54
C LEU A 134 -8.22 1.71 -20.54
N ASP A 135 -8.56 1.57 -21.83
CA ASP A 135 -7.59 1.27 -22.88
C ASP A 135 -6.52 2.35 -23.00
N ALA A 136 -6.90 3.63 -22.91
CA ALA A 136 -5.95 4.74 -22.88
C ALA A 136 -5.02 4.65 -21.65
N TRP A 137 -5.59 4.33 -20.48
CA TRP A 137 -4.80 4.15 -19.26
C TRP A 137 -3.82 2.98 -19.36
N ILE A 138 -4.25 1.83 -19.89
CA ILE A 138 -3.40 0.65 -20.10
C ILE A 138 -2.26 0.97 -21.07
N ALA A 139 -2.54 1.71 -22.16
CA ALA A 139 -1.53 2.14 -23.12
C ALA A 139 -0.46 3.05 -22.48
N GLU A 140 -0.85 3.86 -21.50
CA GLU A 140 0.04 4.75 -20.76
C GLU A 140 0.67 4.11 -19.51
N ALA A 141 0.20 2.95 -19.07
CA ALA A 141 0.64 2.28 -17.86
C ALA A 141 2.16 2.08 -17.77
N PRO A 142 2.90 1.71 -18.85
CA PRO A 142 4.36 1.60 -18.78
C PRO A 142 5.05 2.92 -18.43
N THR A 143 4.55 4.03 -18.99
CA THR A 143 5.06 5.38 -18.75
C THR A 143 4.73 5.84 -17.34
N GLN A 144 3.50 5.57 -16.88
CA GLN A 144 3.05 5.92 -15.53
C GLN A 144 3.84 5.12 -14.47
N GLN A 145 3.98 3.80 -14.64
CA GLN A 145 4.79 2.96 -13.77
C GLN A 145 6.26 3.39 -13.75
N ALA A 146 6.84 3.73 -14.91
CA ALA A 146 8.21 4.26 -14.98
C ALA A 146 8.34 5.61 -14.24
N ALA A 147 7.38 6.52 -14.40
CA ALA A 147 7.37 7.80 -13.71
C ALA A 147 7.23 7.63 -12.18
N TYR A 148 6.35 6.74 -11.72
CA TYR A 148 6.18 6.45 -10.29
C TYR A 148 7.39 5.73 -9.70
N LYS A 149 8.02 4.82 -10.46
CA LYS A 149 9.25 4.14 -10.04
C LYS A 149 10.42 5.12 -9.96
N ALA A 150 10.61 5.97 -10.97
CA ALA A 150 11.63 7.01 -10.97
C ALA A 150 11.43 7.98 -9.79
N THR A 151 10.19 8.40 -9.52
CA THR A 151 9.87 9.24 -8.35
C THR A 151 10.27 8.55 -7.04
N ARG A 152 10.02 7.25 -6.90
CA ARG A 152 10.42 6.47 -5.71
C ARG A 152 11.93 6.31 -5.59
N GLU A 153 12.63 6.04 -6.68
CA GLU A 153 14.09 5.92 -6.69
C GLU A 153 14.75 7.24 -6.30
N MET A 154 14.23 8.38 -6.76
CA MET A 154 14.70 9.70 -6.32
C MET A 154 14.41 9.97 -4.83
N GLN A 155 13.35 9.39 -4.26
CA GLN A 155 13.01 9.47 -2.84
C GLN A 155 13.86 8.54 -1.95
N MET A 156 14.59 7.60 -2.53
CA MET A 156 15.51 6.70 -1.82
C MET A 156 16.87 7.40 -1.66
N LEU A 157 16.92 8.45 -0.84
CA LEU A 157 18.20 9.07 -0.44
C LEU A 157 19.14 7.99 0.12
N PRO A 158 20.36 7.82 -0.45
CA PRO A 158 21.30 6.83 0.04
C PRO A 158 21.76 7.22 1.45
N VAL A 159 21.58 6.31 2.41
CA VAL A 159 22.20 6.42 3.73
C VAL A 159 23.64 5.93 3.62
N THR A 160 24.59 6.85 3.71
CA THR A 160 26.01 6.52 3.81
C THR A 160 26.28 5.91 5.17
N LEU A 161 26.72 4.65 5.22
CA LEU A 161 27.25 4.06 6.45
C LEU A 161 28.57 4.75 6.82
N PRO A 162 28.97 4.78 8.11
CA PRO A 162 30.22 5.42 8.55
C PRO A 162 31.50 4.84 7.92
N ASP A 163 31.41 3.72 7.22
CA ASP A 163 32.48 3.07 6.45
C ASP A 163 32.56 3.53 4.97
N GLY A 164 31.67 4.44 4.53
CA GLY A 164 31.67 4.96 3.16
C GLY A 164 30.97 4.07 2.13
N SER A 165 30.41 2.93 2.54
CA SER A 165 29.61 2.06 1.67
C SER A 165 28.17 2.58 1.49
N LEU A 166 27.70 2.60 0.25
CA LEU A 166 26.32 2.93 -0.13
C LEU A 166 25.42 1.73 0.18
N PHE A 167 24.56 1.83 1.19
CA PHE A 167 23.60 0.77 1.51
C PHE A 167 22.22 1.11 0.93
N SER A 168 21.75 0.33 -0.03
CA SER A 168 20.40 0.43 -0.60
C SER A 168 19.43 -0.47 0.15
N LEU A 169 18.49 0.11 0.90
CA LEU A 169 17.43 -0.64 1.58
C LEU A 169 16.30 -0.98 0.60
N SER A 170 16.33 -2.18 0.01
CA SER A 170 15.24 -2.67 -0.83
C SER A 170 13.98 -3.01 -0.01
N PRO A 171 12.74 -2.87 -0.54
CA PRO A 171 11.49 -2.95 0.25
C PRO A 171 11.09 -4.35 0.76
N GLY A 172 11.89 -5.38 0.48
CA GLY A 172 11.54 -6.77 0.78
C GLY A 172 12.76 -7.67 0.74
N GLY A 173 13.48 -7.74 1.84
CA GLY A 173 14.57 -8.69 2.06
C GLY A 173 14.85 -8.72 3.55
N GLN A 174 14.90 -9.92 4.12
CA GLN A 174 15.03 -10.16 5.56
C GLN A 174 16.07 -9.24 6.20
N ASN A 175 15.71 -8.58 7.30
CA ASN A 175 16.69 -7.95 8.19
C ASN A 175 17.41 -9.09 8.93
N PRO A 176 18.69 -9.41 8.66
CA PRO A 176 19.41 -10.25 9.58
C PRO A 176 19.63 -9.40 10.82
N LEU A 177 18.89 -9.74 11.87
CA LEU A 177 19.04 -9.23 13.23
C LEU A 177 20.54 -9.13 13.56
N ILE A 178 21.07 -7.91 13.67
CA ILE A 178 22.31 -7.69 14.39
C ILE A 178 21.97 -7.83 15.88
N ARG A 179 21.96 -9.07 16.36
CA ARG A 179 22.18 -9.35 17.78
C ARG A 179 23.67 -9.22 18.03
N ASN A 180 24.05 -8.20 18.79
CA ASN A 180 25.23 -8.15 19.65
C ASN A 180 25.12 -6.84 20.43
N ARG A 181 25.33 -6.75 21.74
CA ARG A 181 25.59 -7.68 22.84
C ARG A 181 25.63 -6.73 24.04
N ASP A 182 24.82 -6.92 25.07
CA ASP A 182 25.10 -6.33 26.38
C ASP A 182 24.38 -7.15 27.45
N CYS A 183 25.09 -8.18 27.93
CA CYS A 183 24.80 -8.78 29.23
C CYS A 183 26.14 -8.94 29.93
N GLN A 184 26.63 -7.83 30.47
CA GLN A 184 27.65 -7.82 31.51
C GLN A 184 26.90 -7.68 32.83
N VAL A 185 26.82 -8.74 33.62
CA VAL A 185 26.49 -8.67 35.05
C VAL A 185 27.74 -9.05 35.85
N PRO A 186 28.28 -8.18 36.72
CA PRO A 186 29.39 -8.53 37.61
C PRO A 186 28.89 -8.99 38.99
N GLY A 187 29.63 -9.94 39.59
CA GLY A 187 29.46 -10.45 40.97
C GLY A 187 28.48 -11.63 41.03
N VAL A 188 28.80 -12.80 41.62
CA VAL A 188 29.27 -13.01 42.99
C VAL A 188 30.06 -14.34 43.10
N THR A 189 31.21 -14.26 43.78
CA THR A 189 31.93 -15.20 44.67
C THR A 189 31.53 -16.69 44.79
N GLY A 190 32.54 -17.58 44.76
CA GLY A 190 32.52 -18.91 45.42
C GLY A 190 33.24 -20.01 44.62
N LEU A 191 34.57 -20.18 44.74
CA LEU A 191 35.23 -21.13 45.63
C LEU A 191 34.96 -22.63 45.30
N LEU A 192 35.88 -23.28 44.57
CA LEU A 192 36.65 -24.43 45.11
C LEU A 192 37.80 -24.79 44.15
N MET A 193 39.01 -24.82 44.72
CA MET A 193 40.22 -25.39 44.14
C MET A 193 40.27 -26.92 44.34
N LEU A 194 41.12 -27.58 43.52
CA LEU A 194 41.96 -28.76 43.83
C LEU A 194 41.20 -30.10 44.03
N VAL A 195 41.67 -31.30 43.70
CA VAL A 195 43.01 -31.88 43.45
C VAL A 195 42.82 -33.19 42.64
N SER A 196 43.89 -33.61 41.96
CA SER A 196 44.27 -34.99 41.55
C SER A 196 43.64 -35.60 40.30
#